data_AF-A0A6J4VFE9-F1
#
_entry.id   AF-A0A6J4VFE9-F1
#
_cell.length_a   1.000
_cell.length_b   1.000
_cell.length_c   1.000
_cell.angle_alpha   90.00
_cell.angle_beta   90.00
_cell.angle_gamma   90.00
#
_symmetry.space_group_name_H-M   'P 1'
#
loop_
_entity.id
_entity.type
_entity.pdbx_description
1 polymer ?
#
loop_
_entity_poly.entity_id
_entity_poly.type
_entity_poly.pdbx_seq_one_letter_code
_entity_poly.pdbx_strand_id
1 'polypeptide(L)' 'MKRDYVAREVTGDEQAAWWARAVAAYPDYADYQEKTTREIPVLVLTAITGDADG' A
#
# COMPACT_ATOMS: atom_id res chain seq x y z
N MET A 1 -6.81 20.58 -6.14
CA MET A 1 -7.43 20.18 -4.84
C MET A 1 -6.52 19.17 -4.18
N LYS A 2 -6.10 19.43 -2.93
CA LYS A 2 -5.34 18.47 -2.12
C LYS A 2 -6.37 17.62 -1.36
N ARG A 3 -6.17 16.31 -1.28
CA ARG A 3 -6.95 15.41 -0.43
C ARG A 3 -6.04 14.84 0.64
N ASP A 4 -6.56 14.73 1.86
CA ASP A 4 -5.84 14.15 2.97
C ASP A 4 -6.09 12.64 3.03
N TYR A 5 -5.03 11.89 3.34
CA TYR A 5 -5.05 10.44 3.44
C TYR A 5 -4.32 10.01 4.72
N VAL A 6 -4.83 8.98 5.36
CA VAL A 6 -4.11 8.26 6.43
C VAL A 6 -3.39 7.09 5.79
N ALA A 7 -2.08 7.04 5.98
CA ALA A 7 -1.26 5.89 5.62
C ALA A 7 -1.24 4.89 6.78
N ARG A 8 -1.49 3.62 6.49
CA ARG A 8 -1.24 2.51 7.43
C ARG A 8 -0.39 1.45 6.77
N GLU A 9 0.55 0.90 7.53
CA GLU A 9 1.29 -0.29 7.10
C GLU A 9 0.39 -1.52 7.21
N VAL A 10 0.46 -2.40 6.21
CA VAL A 10 -0.22 -3.69 6.19
C VAL A 10 0.78 -4.84 6.19
N THR A 11 0.43 -5.93 6.86
CA THR A 11 1.26 -7.12 7.03
C THR A 11 0.47 -8.39 6.74
N GLY A 12 1.15 -9.52 6.54
CA GLY A 12 0.52 -10.82 6.31
C GLY A 12 -0.33 -10.88 5.02
N ASP A 13 -1.50 -11.52 5.09
CA ASP A 13 -2.37 -11.73 3.93
C ASP A 13 -2.84 -10.43 3.26
N GLU A 14 -3.07 -9.38 4.05
CA GLU A 14 -3.50 -8.08 3.50
C GLU A 14 -2.37 -7.45 2.67
N GLN A 15 -1.13 -7.55 3.13
CA GLN A 15 0.03 -7.10 2.37
C GLN A 15 0.18 -7.86 1.06
N ALA A 16 0.06 -9.20 1.09
CA ALA A 16 0.17 -10.02 -0.10
C ALA A 16 -0.87 -9.64 -1.17
N ALA A 17 -2.11 -9.37 -0.75
CA ALA A 17 -3.17 -8.93 -1.65
C ALA A 17 -2.89 -7.56 -2.28
N TRP A 18 -2.37 -6.60 -1.49
CA TRP A 18 -2.00 -5.28 -2.00
C TRP A 18 -0.74 -5.30 -2.86
N TRP A 19 0.22 -6.15 -2.52
CA TRP A 19 1.43 -6.36 -3.30
C TRP A 19 1.11 -6.92 -4.69
N ALA A 20 0.23 -7.93 -4.77
CA ALA A 20 -0.22 -8.45 -6.06
C ALA A 20 -0.87 -7.38 -6.94
N ARG A 21 -1.63 -6.46 -6.35
CA ARG A 21 -2.21 -5.29 -7.06
C ARG A 21 -1.13 -4.31 -7.51
N ALA A 22 -0.12 -4.06 -6.68
CA ALA A 22 1.00 -3.18 -7.01
C ALA A 22 1.83 -3.74 -8.18
N VAL A 23 2.14 -5.04 -8.17
CA VAL A 23 2.85 -5.71 -9.27
C VAL A 23 2.00 -5.72 -10.54
N ALA A 24 0.69 -5.94 -10.45
CA ALA A 24 -0.20 -5.87 -11.60
C ALA A 24 -0.25 -4.47 -12.25
N ALA A 25 -0.11 -3.41 -11.45
CA ALA A 25 -0.02 -2.04 -11.94
C ALA A 25 1.37 -1.68 -12.45
N TYR A 26 2.42 -2.22 -11.83
CA TYR A 26 3.82 -1.95 -12.16
C TYR A 26 4.68 -3.21 -11.96
N PRO A 27 4.96 -3.97 -13.05
CA PRO A 27 5.52 -5.32 -12.95
C PRO A 27 6.96 -5.36 -12.41
N ASP A 28 7.74 -4.28 -12.55
CA ASP A 28 9.12 -4.24 -12.04
C ASP A 28 9.21 -4.38 -10.51
N TYR A 29 8.10 -4.19 -9.78
CA TYR A 29 8.07 -4.44 -8.34
C TYR A 29 8.32 -5.91 -8.00
N ALA A 30 7.95 -6.85 -8.87
CA ALA A 30 8.22 -8.28 -8.66
C ALA A 30 9.73 -8.54 -8.46
N ASP A 31 10.58 -7.90 -9.27
CA ASP A 31 12.03 -8.03 -9.18
C ASP A 31 12.58 -7.51 -7.84
N TYR A 32 11.89 -6.56 -7.19
CA TYR A 32 12.36 -6.00 -5.91
C TYR A 32 12.18 -7.02 -4.80
N GLN A 33 11.11 -7.82 -4.83
CA GLN A 33 10.89 -8.89 -3.89
C GLN A 33 11.91 -10.01 -4.09
N GLU A 34 12.27 -10.35 -5.32
CA GLU A 34 13.28 -11.38 -5.58
C GLU A 34 14.69 -10.98 -5.12
N LYS A 35 14.99 -9.69 -5.12
CA LYS A 35 16.30 -9.14 -4.70
C LYS A 35 16.45 -9.02 -3.19
N THR A 36 15.44 -9.38 -2.40
CA THR A 36 15.48 -9.17 -0.97
C THR A 36 14.84 -10.33 -0.21
N THR A 37 15.42 -10.68 0.94
CA THR A 37 14.88 -11.72 1.83
C THR A 37 13.98 -11.15 2.92
N ARG A 38 13.87 -9.81 3.01
CA ARG A 38 13.01 -9.12 3.96
C ARG A 38 11.67 -8.77 3.30
N GLU A 39 10.60 -8.80 4.08
CA GLU A 39 9.30 -8.39 3.58
C GLU A 39 9.31 -6.89 3.22
N ILE A 40 8.80 -6.53 2.05
CA ILE A 40 8.73 -5.13 1.60
C ILE A 40 7.50 -4.49 2.27
N PRO A 41 7.67 -3.44 3.09
CA PRO A 41 6.54 -2.83 3.77
C PRO A 41 5.59 -2.17 2.75
N VAL A 42 4.31 -2.48 2.86
CA VAL A 42 3.26 -1.90 2.02
C VAL A 42 2.40 -0.97 2.85
N LEU A 43 2.20 0.25 2.36
CA LEU A 43 1.33 1.24 2.99
C LEU A 43 0.07 1.43 2.16
N VAL A 44 -1.08 1.27 2.80
CA VAL A 44 -2.39 1.55 2.21
C VAL A 44 -2.82 2.95 2.60
N LEU A 45 -3.25 3.73 1.62
CA LEU A 45 -3.78 5.07 1.82
C LEU A 45 -5.30 5.02 1.88
N THR A 46 -5.87 5.37 3.03
CA THR A 46 -7.31 5.55 3.21
C THR A 46 -7.62 7.04 3.18
N ALA A 47 -8.59 7.44 2.36
CA ALA A 47 -9.03 8.84 2.34
C ALA A 47 -9.58 9.23 3.71
N ILE A 48 -9.12 10.35 4.24
CA ILE A 48 -9.76 10.96 5.40
C ILE A 48 -11.05 11.56 4.84
N THR A 49 -12.17 10.86 5.01
CA THR A 49 -13.46 11.53 4.91
C THR A 49 -13.46 12.51 6.06
N GLY A 50 -13.36 13.81 5.76
CA GLY A 50 -13.60 14.81 6.76
C GLY A 50 -15.00 14.58 7.29
N ASP A 51 -15.12 14.06 8.51
CA ASP A 51 -16.07 14.65 9.44
C ASP A 51 -15.52 16.05 9.73
N ALA A 52 -15.77 16.92 8.77
CA ALA A 52 -15.58 18.35 8.85
C ALA A 52 -17.00 18.93 8.89
N ASP A 53 -17.77 18.54 9.91
CA ASP A 53 -18.84 19.33 10.53
C ASP A 53 -19.42 18.57 11.73
N GLY A 54 -19.15 19.10 12.92
CA GLY A 54 -19.71 18.71 14.22
C GLY A 54 -19.40 19.78 15.24
#